data_AF-A0A959GD47-F1
#
_entry.id   AF-A0A959GD47-F1
#
_cell.length_a   1.000
_cell.length_b   1.000
_cell.length_c   1.000
_cell.angle_alpha   90.00
_cell.angle_beta   90.00
_cell.angle_gamma   90.00
#
_symmetry.space_group_name_H-M   'P 1'
#
loop_
_entity.id
_entity.type
_entity.pdbx_description
1 polymer ?
#
loop_
_entity_poly.entity_id
_entity_poly.type
_entity_poly.pdbx_seq_one_letter_code
_entity_poly.pdbx_strand_id
1 'polypeptide(L)'
;MELQVYVSKKGTKVVSATNLHQALQLPDHHYAVTVKNWLTDIYEFRDGIRRPVKMQDFAPRNVPGNTILKDYYLTVELAKLITLNSKSKAKLKYAKWLFSMEDEPEHTDRLSKEQVYHVLELAKAMGMVSCQEAAEKRHLKIYEQRNGGDATNWWKHRAQVLGYSAESLRQRLYAQGKKSRGKTQRHLLMQLDPYELIRTGVIDLFMAMGKNEHFARSMGDLAKTFARELKVEIFDDRSEALLFAPNANDRLVNELKAFEHAGRLSVWS
;
A
#
# COMPACT_ATOMS: atom_id res chain seq x y z
N MET A 1 1.40 -35.35 11.97
CA MET A 1 2.07 -34.44 12.93
C MET A 1 1.30 -33.12 12.96
N GLU A 2 1.08 -32.54 14.14
CA GLU A 2 0.45 -31.21 14.23
C GLU A 2 1.49 -30.13 13.95
N LEU A 3 1.15 -29.21 13.04
CA LEU A 3 2.02 -28.09 12.70
C LEU A 3 1.98 -27.10 13.86
N GLN A 4 3.16 -26.75 14.42
CA GLN A 4 3.24 -25.82 15.54
C GLN A 4 3.42 -24.39 15.05
N VAL A 5 2.55 -23.48 15.51
CA VAL A 5 2.73 -22.02 15.32
C VAL A 5 3.38 -21.43 16.56
N TYR A 6 4.42 -20.66 16.35
CA TYR A 6 5.05 -19.82 17.36
C TYR A 6 4.65 -18.36 17.13
N VAL A 7 4.55 -17.59 18.20
CA VAL A 7 4.32 -16.14 18.13
C VAL A 7 5.60 -15.43 18.52
N SER A 8 6.13 -14.59 17.64
CA SER A 8 7.31 -13.78 17.94
C SER A 8 7.00 -12.70 18.99
N LYS A 9 8.03 -12.10 19.59
CA LYS A 9 7.85 -10.95 20.50
C LYS A 9 7.11 -9.77 19.87
N LYS A 10 7.10 -9.68 18.53
CA LYS A 10 6.39 -8.64 17.76
C LYS A 10 4.97 -9.04 17.35
N GLY A 11 4.46 -10.17 17.84
CA GLY A 11 3.13 -10.69 17.49
C GLY A 11 3.09 -11.48 16.18
N THR A 12 4.14 -11.47 15.37
CA THR A 12 4.19 -12.23 14.11
C THR A 12 4.12 -13.74 14.37
N LYS A 13 3.12 -14.40 13.77
CA LYS A 13 3.00 -15.86 13.77
C LYS A 13 3.98 -16.49 12.78
N VAL A 14 4.72 -17.50 13.23
CA VAL A 14 5.72 -18.20 12.44
C VAL A 14 5.66 -19.70 12.69
N VAL A 15 6.06 -20.50 11.71
CA VAL A 15 6.26 -21.96 11.84
C VAL A 15 7.72 -22.31 11.61
N SER A 16 8.19 -23.44 12.13
CA SER A 16 9.55 -23.88 11.79
C SER A 16 9.57 -24.66 10.47
N ALA A 17 10.64 -24.47 9.68
CA ALA A 17 10.84 -25.16 8.41
C ALA A 17 10.89 -26.68 8.61
N THR A 18 11.54 -27.14 9.69
CA THR A 18 11.55 -28.55 10.09
C THR A 18 10.16 -29.11 10.33
N ASN A 19 9.34 -28.41 11.14
CA ASN A 19 7.99 -28.87 11.44
C ASN A 19 7.10 -28.84 10.19
N LEU A 20 7.21 -27.81 9.35
CA LEU A 20 6.50 -27.74 8.07
C LEU A 20 6.90 -28.89 7.13
N HIS A 21 8.20 -29.18 7.00
CA HIS A 21 8.70 -30.28 6.17
C HIS A 21 8.15 -31.65 6.61
N GLN A 22 8.17 -31.91 7.92
CA GLN A 22 7.62 -33.12 8.51
C GLN A 22 6.10 -33.21 8.36
N ALA A 23 5.39 -32.09 8.56
CA ALA A 23 3.95 -32.00 8.36
C ALA A 23 3.57 -32.32 6.90
N LEU A 24 4.34 -31.84 5.93
CA LEU A 24 4.16 -32.14 4.51
C LEU A 24 4.63 -33.54 4.11
N GLN A 25 5.16 -34.35 5.04
CA GLN A 25 5.62 -35.72 4.77
C GLN A 25 6.62 -35.79 3.61
N LEU A 26 7.51 -34.81 3.53
CA LEU A 26 8.54 -34.75 2.49
C LEU A 26 9.74 -35.62 2.89
N PRO A 27 10.52 -36.15 1.92
CA PRO A 27 11.62 -37.05 2.23
C PRO A 27 12.74 -36.38 3.03
N ASP A 28 13.05 -36.90 4.22
CA ASP A 28 13.98 -36.28 5.17
C ASP A 28 15.41 -36.10 4.62
N HIS A 29 15.87 -37.03 3.78
CA HIS A 29 17.18 -36.96 3.13
C HIS A 29 17.31 -35.77 2.16
N HIS A 30 16.20 -35.16 1.74
CA HIS A 30 16.17 -33.97 0.89
C HIS A 30 15.92 -32.68 1.66
N TYR A 31 15.83 -32.71 2.99
CA TYR A 31 15.48 -31.55 3.81
C TYR A 31 16.30 -30.30 3.44
N ALA A 32 17.63 -30.40 3.43
CA ALA A 32 18.50 -29.26 3.17
C ALA A 32 18.29 -28.64 1.77
N VAL A 33 18.06 -29.49 0.75
CA VAL A 33 17.82 -29.03 -0.63
C VAL A 33 16.42 -28.43 -0.75
N THR A 34 15.42 -29.08 -0.17
CA THR A 34 14.03 -28.63 -0.16
C THR A 34 13.91 -27.25 0.49
N VAL A 35 14.47 -27.08 1.69
CA VAL A 35 14.43 -25.80 2.41
C VAL A 35 15.23 -24.73 1.69
N LYS A 36 16.40 -25.06 1.12
CA LYS A 36 17.15 -24.10 0.29
C LYS A 36 16.30 -23.61 -0.87
N ASN A 37 15.61 -24.51 -1.57
CA ASN A 37 14.72 -24.15 -2.66
C ASN A 37 13.59 -23.25 -2.17
N TRP A 38 12.93 -23.58 -1.07
CA TRP A 38 11.87 -22.75 -0.48
C TRP A 38 12.29 -21.31 -0.21
N LEU A 39 13.55 -21.09 0.16
CA LEU A 39 14.06 -19.75 0.47
C LEU A 39 14.54 -18.98 -0.77
N THR A 40 14.65 -19.64 -1.93
CA THR A 40 15.16 -19.03 -3.18
C THR A 40 14.15 -19.02 -4.32
N ASP A 41 13.03 -19.72 -4.17
CA ASP A 41 11.96 -19.79 -5.17
C ASP A 41 11.15 -18.48 -5.24
N ILE A 42 10.29 -18.37 -6.25
CA ILE A 42 9.44 -17.21 -6.49
C ILE A 42 8.03 -17.52 -6.01
N TYR A 43 7.47 -16.61 -5.21
CA TYR A 43 6.10 -16.70 -4.71
C TYR A 43 5.33 -15.42 -4.95
N GLU A 44 4.00 -15.54 -5.02
CA GLU A 44 3.06 -14.43 -5.07
C GLU A 44 2.68 -14.04 -3.64
N PHE A 45 3.46 -13.14 -3.03
CA PHE A 45 3.15 -12.56 -1.73
C PHE A 45 2.08 -11.47 -1.89
N ARG A 46 1.46 -11.04 -0.78
CA ARG A 46 0.50 -9.93 -0.77
C ARG A 46 1.06 -8.62 -1.33
N ASP A 47 2.37 -8.40 -1.20
CA ASP A 47 3.08 -7.22 -1.71
C ASP A 47 3.67 -7.39 -3.12
N GLY A 48 3.44 -8.54 -3.77
CA GLY A 48 3.80 -8.80 -5.16
C GLY A 48 4.56 -10.11 -5.38
N ILE A 49 4.92 -10.37 -6.64
CA ILE A 49 5.67 -11.56 -7.05
C ILE A 49 7.16 -11.34 -6.79
N ARG A 50 7.73 -12.03 -5.80
CA ARG A 50 9.14 -11.88 -5.40
C ARG A 50 9.68 -13.15 -4.73
N ARG A 51 10.98 -13.14 -4.44
CA ARG A 51 11.62 -14.16 -3.58
C ARG A 51 11.42 -13.84 -2.09
N PRO A 52 11.45 -14.84 -1.21
CA PRO A 52 11.42 -14.62 0.23
C PRO A 52 12.61 -13.77 0.70
N VAL A 53 12.36 -12.84 1.62
CA VAL A 53 13.34 -11.90 2.17
C VAL A 53 13.68 -12.30 3.61
N LYS A 54 14.99 -12.39 3.90
CA LYS A 54 15.50 -12.71 5.24
C LYS A 54 15.10 -11.61 6.23
N MET A 55 14.71 -12.00 7.44
CA MET A 55 14.17 -11.16 8.53
C MET A 55 12.78 -10.56 8.26
N GLN A 56 12.18 -10.82 7.10
CA GLN A 56 10.82 -10.43 6.77
C GLN A 56 9.93 -11.67 6.67
N ASP A 57 10.24 -12.58 5.73
CA ASP A 57 9.44 -13.79 5.50
C ASP A 57 10.04 -15.02 6.20
N PHE A 58 11.35 -14.99 6.48
CA PHE A 58 12.01 -16.06 7.21
C PHE A 58 13.20 -15.58 8.05
N ALA A 59 13.54 -16.31 9.11
CA ALA A 59 14.70 -16.03 9.96
C ALA A 59 15.41 -17.34 10.36
N PRO A 60 16.74 -17.33 10.50
CA PRO A 60 17.47 -18.51 10.99
C PRO A 60 17.04 -18.84 12.42
N ARG A 61 16.87 -20.13 12.72
CA ARG A 61 16.59 -20.64 14.06
C ARG A 61 17.82 -21.32 14.62
N ASN A 62 18.30 -20.84 15.76
CA ASN A 62 19.36 -21.50 16.50
C ASN A 62 18.75 -22.65 17.31
N VAL A 63 19.02 -23.89 16.90
CA VAL A 63 18.61 -25.08 17.66
C VAL A 63 19.78 -25.52 18.56
N PRO A 64 19.63 -25.50 19.89
CA PRO A 64 20.69 -25.93 20.80
C PRO A 64 21.07 -27.39 20.53
N GLY A 65 22.36 -27.67 20.35
CA GLY A 65 22.88 -29.03 20.16
C GLY A 65 22.81 -29.60 18.73
N ASN A 66 22.28 -28.87 17.75
CA ASN A 66 22.28 -29.31 16.34
C ASN A 66 22.94 -28.25 15.45
N THR A 67 24.26 -28.34 15.29
CA THR A 67 25.08 -27.44 14.46
C THR A 67 25.07 -27.81 12.97
N ILE A 68 24.56 -29.00 12.62
CA ILE A 68 24.70 -29.57 11.26
C ILE A 68 23.52 -29.20 10.37
N LEU A 69 22.29 -29.16 10.92
CA LEU A 69 21.08 -28.85 10.16
C LEU A 69 20.61 -27.41 10.45
N LYS A 70 20.64 -26.56 9.41
CA LYS A 70 20.11 -25.20 9.48
C LYS A 70 18.58 -25.23 9.44
N ASP A 71 17.94 -24.81 10.53
CA ASP A 71 16.48 -24.63 10.60
C ASP A 71 16.12 -23.15 10.49
N TYR A 72 14.87 -22.87 10.11
CA TYR A 72 14.38 -21.51 9.90
C TYR A 72 12.99 -21.36 10.50
N TYR A 73 12.70 -20.17 11.00
CA TYR A 73 11.33 -19.70 11.18
C TYR A 73 10.83 -19.13 9.86
N LEU A 74 9.61 -19.50 9.47
CA LEU A 74 8.91 -19.05 8.27
C LEU A 74 7.64 -18.33 8.71
N THR A 75 7.31 -17.19 8.10
CA THR A 75 5.99 -16.57 8.31
C THR A 75 4.88 -17.53 7.88
N VAL A 76 3.70 -17.39 8.47
CA VAL A 76 2.53 -18.21 8.08
C VAL A 76 2.21 -18.04 6.59
N GLU A 77 2.34 -16.81 6.07
CA GLU A 77 2.17 -16.52 4.64
C GLU A 77 3.16 -17.32 3.76
N LEU A 78 4.46 -17.24 4.06
CA LEU A 78 5.47 -17.99 3.32
C LEU A 78 5.23 -19.51 3.43
N ALA A 79 4.91 -20.00 4.63
CA ALA A 79 4.62 -21.42 4.84
C ALA A 79 3.40 -21.89 4.03
N LYS A 80 2.37 -21.05 3.88
CA LYS A 80 1.20 -21.34 3.05
C LYS A 80 1.60 -21.44 1.58
N LEU A 81 2.36 -20.47 1.07
CA LEU A 81 2.84 -20.44 -0.31
C LEU A 81 3.72 -21.66 -0.63
N ILE A 82 4.64 -22.02 0.27
CA ILE A 82 5.43 -23.25 0.20
C ILE A 82 4.52 -24.49 0.14
N THR A 83 3.51 -24.55 1.01
CA THR A 83 2.60 -25.69 1.09
C THR A 83 1.82 -25.86 -0.21
N LEU A 84 1.29 -24.78 -0.78
CA LEU A 84 0.55 -24.79 -2.04
C LEU A 84 1.41 -25.29 -3.22
N ASN A 85 2.67 -24.85 -3.27
CA ASN A 85 3.66 -25.25 -4.27
C ASN A 85 4.29 -26.63 -4.03
N SER A 86 4.00 -27.27 -2.89
CA SER A 86 4.52 -28.60 -2.59
C SER A 86 3.82 -29.71 -3.37
N LYS A 87 4.53 -30.84 -3.56
CA LYS A 87 3.98 -32.09 -4.12
C LYS A 87 3.36 -33.01 -3.06
N SER A 88 3.15 -32.52 -1.84
CA SER A 88 2.63 -33.32 -0.73
C SER A 88 1.15 -33.67 -0.92
N LYS A 89 0.77 -34.91 -0.59
CA LYS A 89 -0.65 -35.32 -0.51
C LYS A 89 -1.39 -34.63 0.64
N ALA A 90 -0.66 -34.18 1.68
CA ALA A 90 -1.23 -33.50 2.83
C ALA A 90 -1.38 -31.97 2.62
N LYS A 91 -0.97 -31.44 1.47
CA LYS A 91 -0.89 -29.99 1.23
C LYS A 91 -2.21 -29.26 1.43
N LEU A 92 -3.34 -29.83 1.02
CA LEU A 92 -4.64 -29.16 1.15
C LEU A 92 -5.04 -28.96 2.62
N LYS A 93 -4.77 -29.96 3.46
CA LYS A 93 -5.06 -29.89 4.91
C LYS A 93 -4.26 -28.75 5.56
N TYR A 94 -2.95 -28.74 5.33
CA TYR A 94 -2.08 -27.74 5.95
C TYR A 94 -2.22 -26.36 5.32
N ALA A 95 -2.54 -26.24 4.03
CA ALA A 95 -2.85 -24.95 3.40
C ALA A 95 -4.10 -24.31 4.03
N LYS A 96 -5.18 -25.09 4.24
CA LYS A 96 -6.40 -24.58 4.90
C LYS A 96 -6.14 -24.18 6.35
N TRP A 97 -5.35 -24.98 7.07
CA TRP A 97 -5.01 -24.68 8.45
C TRP A 97 -4.11 -23.44 8.56
N LEU A 98 -3.06 -23.34 7.74
CA LEU A 98 -2.22 -22.15 7.66
C LEU A 98 -3.02 -20.92 7.27
N PHE A 99 -3.98 -21.06 6.34
CA PHE A 99 -4.89 -19.99 5.97
C PHE A 99 -5.76 -19.51 7.16
N SER A 100 -6.30 -20.42 7.98
CA SER A 100 -7.02 -20.04 9.21
C SER A 100 -6.13 -19.41 10.29
N MET A 101 -4.82 -19.62 10.20
CA MET A 101 -3.82 -19.09 11.14
C MET A 101 -3.18 -17.80 10.63
N GLU A 102 -3.29 -17.50 9.33
CA GLU A 102 -3.03 -16.16 8.83
C GLU A 102 -3.91 -15.24 9.63
N ASP A 103 -3.31 -14.18 10.16
CA ASP A 103 -4.11 -13.08 10.64
C ASP A 103 -5.03 -12.70 9.48
N GLU A 104 -6.35 -12.66 9.75
CA GLU A 104 -7.27 -12.03 8.82
C GLU A 104 -6.63 -10.70 8.40
N PRO A 105 -6.85 -10.21 7.18
CA PRO A 105 -6.47 -8.85 6.80
C PRO A 105 -7.16 -7.76 7.67
N GLU A 106 -7.68 -8.09 8.85
CA GLU A 106 -8.30 -7.24 9.85
C GLU A 106 -7.37 -6.15 10.43
N HIS A 107 -6.09 -6.11 10.07
CA HIS A 107 -5.18 -5.04 10.52
C HIS A 107 -4.59 -4.16 9.42
N THR A 108 -4.87 -4.40 8.14
CA THR A 108 -4.41 -3.50 7.06
C THR A 108 -5.44 -2.43 6.68
N ASP A 109 -6.73 -2.67 6.89
CA ASP A 109 -7.80 -1.72 6.53
C ASP A 109 -8.57 -1.13 7.72
N ARG A 110 -8.30 -1.59 8.96
CA ARG A 110 -8.89 -0.96 10.16
C ARG A 110 -8.14 0.34 10.47
N LEU A 111 -8.74 1.45 10.08
CA LEU A 111 -8.28 2.77 10.49
C LEU A 111 -8.51 2.99 11.98
N SER A 112 -7.49 3.48 12.68
CA SER A 112 -7.66 4.02 14.03
C SER A 112 -8.52 5.29 13.99
N LYS A 113 -9.11 5.66 15.13
CA LYS A 113 -9.85 6.94 15.27
C LYS A 113 -8.99 8.13 14.82
N GLU A 114 -7.71 8.14 15.20
CA GLU A 114 -6.76 9.19 14.81
C GLU A 114 -6.51 9.22 13.30
N GLN A 115 -6.39 8.06 12.65
CA GLN A 115 -6.23 7.96 11.20
C GLN A 115 -7.46 8.48 10.46
N VAL A 116 -8.67 8.17 10.93
CA VAL A 116 -9.91 8.70 10.34
C VAL A 116 -9.96 10.23 10.46
N TYR A 117 -9.65 10.79 11.63
CA TYR A 117 -9.55 12.25 11.79
C TYR A 117 -8.45 12.85 10.92
N HIS A 118 -7.34 12.15 10.74
CA HIS A 118 -6.28 12.63 9.88
C HIS A 118 -6.72 12.68 8.42
N VAL A 119 -7.50 11.70 7.92
CA VAL A 119 -8.07 11.75 6.56
C VAL A 119 -9.04 12.92 6.40
N LEU A 120 -9.84 13.22 7.43
CA LEU A 120 -10.72 14.39 7.47
C LEU A 120 -9.92 15.70 7.31
N GLU A 121 -8.83 15.83 8.05
CA GLU A 121 -7.96 17.02 7.99
C GLU A 121 -7.20 17.10 6.65
N LEU A 122 -6.78 15.97 6.10
CA LEU A 122 -6.21 15.89 4.75
C LEU A 122 -7.22 16.33 3.69
N ALA A 123 -8.49 15.96 3.81
CA ALA A 123 -9.53 16.38 2.87
C ALA A 123 -9.67 17.90 2.82
N LYS A 124 -9.61 18.58 3.98
CA LYS A 124 -9.61 20.04 4.06
C LYS A 124 -8.33 20.66 3.48
N ALA A 125 -7.17 20.14 3.88
CA ALA A 125 -5.88 20.66 3.43
C ALA A 125 -5.69 20.50 1.91
N MET A 126 -6.18 19.39 1.34
CA MET A 126 -6.17 19.15 -0.10
C MET A 126 -7.19 19.98 -0.87
N GLY A 127 -8.00 20.82 -0.20
CA GLY A 127 -8.73 21.90 -0.86
C GLY A 127 -7.79 22.96 -1.47
N MET A 128 -6.58 23.11 -0.94
CA MET A 128 -5.57 24.02 -1.49
C MET A 128 -4.80 23.37 -2.65
N VAL A 129 -4.72 24.10 -3.77
CA VAL A 129 -4.03 23.63 -4.98
C VAL A 129 -2.53 23.39 -4.73
N SER A 130 -1.89 24.19 -3.90
CA SER A 130 -0.47 24.02 -3.56
C SER A 130 -0.17 22.68 -2.87
N CYS A 131 -1.04 22.21 -1.98
CA CYS A 131 -0.93 20.90 -1.31
C CYS A 131 -1.04 19.76 -2.32
N GLN A 132 -1.99 19.86 -3.25
CA GLN A 132 -2.17 18.88 -4.32
C GLN A 132 -0.91 18.80 -5.20
N GLU A 133 -0.34 19.95 -5.57
CA GLU A 133 0.86 20.00 -6.41
C GLU A 133 2.11 19.48 -5.69
N ALA A 134 2.23 19.75 -4.39
CA ALA A 134 3.33 19.20 -3.58
C ALA A 134 3.27 17.67 -3.53
N ALA A 135 2.08 17.10 -3.27
CA ALA A 135 1.85 15.66 -3.25
C ALA A 135 2.14 15.01 -4.61
N GLU A 136 1.63 15.58 -5.70
CA GLU A 136 1.88 15.10 -7.06
C GLU A 136 3.38 15.10 -7.42
N LYS A 137 4.08 16.22 -7.16
CA LYS A 137 5.53 16.34 -7.42
C LYS A 137 6.32 15.29 -6.65
N ARG A 138 5.92 15.01 -5.41
CA ARG A 138 6.60 14.00 -4.60
C ARG A 138 6.32 12.59 -5.09
N HIS A 139 5.07 12.29 -5.45
CA HIS A 139 4.70 10.99 -6.03
C HIS A 139 5.49 10.74 -7.33
N LEU A 140 5.58 11.75 -8.21
CA LEU A 140 6.43 11.68 -9.40
C LEU A 140 7.89 11.38 -9.06
N LYS A 141 8.48 12.09 -8.08
CA LYS A 141 9.87 11.85 -7.67
C LYS A 141 10.11 10.42 -7.17
N ILE A 142 9.18 9.86 -6.40
CA ILE A 142 9.26 8.46 -5.94
C ILE A 142 9.12 7.49 -7.12
N TYR A 143 8.24 7.79 -8.07
CA TYR A 143 8.09 7.03 -9.30
C TYR A 143 9.38 7.04 -10.12
N GLU A 144 9.99 8.20 -10.36
CA GLU A 144 11.27 8.33 -11.07
C GLU A 144 12.37 7.52 -10.39
N GLN A 145 12.49 7.62 -9.06
CA GLN A 145 13.48 6.85 -8.28
C GLN A 145 13.31 5.33 -8.46
N ARG A 146 12.07 4.84 -8.55
CA ARG A 146 11.77 3.41 -8.77
C ARG A 146 12.02 2.96 -10.21
N ASN A 147 11.97 3.88 -11.17
CA ASN A 147 12.12 3.59 -12.61
C ASN A 147 13.45 4.08 -13.18
N GLY A 148 14.50 4.16 -12.36
CA GLY A 148 15.85 4.50 -12.83
C GLY A 148 16.01 5.94 -13.34
N GLY A 149 15.18 6.87 -12.85
CA GLY A 149 15.17 8.27 -13.26
C GLY A 149 14.30 8.59 -14.47
N ASP A 150 13.57 7.62 -15.01
CA ASP A 150 12.67 7.84 -16.15
C ASP A 150 11.23 8.21 -15.70
N ALA A 151 10.71 9.30 -16.28
CA ALA A 151 9.36 9.82 -16.06
C ALA A 151 8.42 9.60 -17.25
N THR A 152 8.89 8.99 -18.35
CA THR A 152 8.16 8.89 -19.63
C THR A 152 6.76 8.29 -19.47
N ASN A 153 6.63 7.27 -18.61
CA ASN A 153 5.36 6.58 -18.38
C ASN A 153 4.57 7.09 -17.16
N TRP A 154 4.99 8.19 -16.54
CA TRP A 154 4.37 8.75 -15.34
C TRP A 154 2.86 8.95 -15.49
N TRP A 155 2.44 9.66 -16.55
CA TRP A 155 1.03 9.98 -16.77
C TRP A 155 0.17 8.74 -16.99
N LYS A 156 0.74 7.69 -17.61
CA LYS A 156 0.08 6.40 -17.79
C LYS A 156 -0.07 5.66 -16.45
N HIS A 157 0.99 5.63 -15.65
CA HIS A 157 0.97 5.05 -14.31
C HIS A 157 -0.04 5.76 -13.41
N ARG A 158 0.03 7.09 -13.32
CA ARG A 158 -0.88 7.89 -12.49
C ARG A 158 -2.34 7.70 -12.92
N ALA A 159 -2.63 7.66 -14.23
CA ALA A 159 -3.99 7.41 -14.72
C ALA A 159 -4.52 6.02 -14.29
N GLN A 160 -3.67 4.99 -14.29
CA GLN A 160 -4.02 3.65 -13.81
C GLN A 160 -4.38 3.67 -12.33
N VAL A 161 -3.55 4.32 -11.50
CA VAL A 161 -3.76 4.46 -10.04
C VAL A 161 -5.04 5.24 -9.73
N LEU A 162 -5.31 6.33 -10.47
CA LEU A 162 -6.49 7.18 -10.24
C LEU A 162 -7.79 6.54 -10.76
N GLY A 163 -7.69 5.64 -11.74
CA GLY A 163 -8.82 5.00 -12.41
C GLY A 163 -9.44 5.82 -13.54
N TYR A 164 -8.76 6.87 -14.02
CA TYR A 164 -9.20 7.68 -15.15
C TYR A 164 -8.02 8.39 -15.82
N SER A 165 -8.18 8.75 -17.09
CA SER A 165 -7.20 9.50 -17.87
C SER A 165 -7.76 10.87 -18.28
N ALA A 166 -6.89 11.79 -18.70
CA ALA A 166 -7.36 13.07 -19.25
C ALA A 166 -8.28 12.87 -20.47
N GLU A 167 -8.03 11.83 -21.28
CA GLU A 167 -8.88 11.47 -22.41
C GLU A 167 -10.27 10.99 -21.96
N SER A 168 -10.34 10.09 -20.97
CA SER A 168 -11.62 9.60 -20.46
C SER A 168 -12.45 10.72 -19.81
N LEU A 169 -11.80 11.68 -19.15
CA LEU A 169 -12.47 12.88 -18.63
C LEU A 169 -13.03 13.78 -19.75
N ARG A 170 -12.28 13.96 -20.85
CA ARG A 170 -12.77 14.73 -22.00
C ARG A 170 -13.98 14.08 -22.65
N GLN A 171 -13.97 12.75 -22.78
CA GLN A 171 -15.11 11.98 -23.29
C GLN A 171 -16.34 12.14 -22.39
N ARG A 172 -16.17 12.07 -21.06
CA ARG A 172 -17.26 12.29 -20.10
C ARG A 172 -17.86 13.70 -20.20
N LEU A 173 -17.03 14.74 -20.36
CA LEU A 173 -17.55 16.11 -20.57
C LEU A 173 -18.26 16.26 -21.91
N TYR A 174 -17.74 15.63 -22.95
CA TYR A 174 -18.38 15.66 -24.27
C TYR A 174 -19.76 14.98 -24.23
N ALA A 175 -19.89 13.86 -23.51
CA ALA A 175 -21.17 13.20 -23.29
C ALA A 175 -22.19 14.07 -22.52
N GLN A 176 -21.72 15.06 -21.74
CA GLN A 176 -22.55 16.07 -21.09
C GLN A 176 -22.80 17.31 -21.97
N GLY A 177 -22.40 17.30 -23.25
CA GLY A 177 -22.54 18.43 -24.17
C GLY A 177 -21.59 19.61 -23.90
N LYS A 178 -20.58 19.44 -23.03
CA LYS A 178 -19.65 20.50 -22.63
C LYS A 178 -18.37 20.47 -23.48
N LYS A 179 -17.87 21.65 -23.84
CA LYS A 179 -16.59 21.79 -24.57
C LYS A 179 -15.42 21.36 -23.68
N SER A 180 -14.52 20.50 -24.19
CA SER A 180 -13.38 19.96 -23.44
C SER A 180 -12.00 20.34 -24.03
N ARG A 181 -11.97 20.95 -25.23
CA ARG A 181 -10.74 21.31 -25.96
C ARG A 181 -9.92 22.37 -25.20
N GLY A 182 -8.61 22.16 -25.09
CA GLY A 182 -7.66 23.09 -24.47
C GLY A 182 -7.66 23.09 -22.92
N LYS A 183 -8.54 22.33 -22.26
CA LYS A 183 -8.63 22.29 -20.80
C LYS A 183 -7.60 21.32 -20.20
N THR A 184 -6.98 21.74 -19.11
CA THR A 184 -6.11 20.89 -18.28
C THR A 184 -6.95 19.88 -17.48
N GLN A 185 -6.34 18.81 -16.99
CA GLN A 185 -7.03 17.81 -16.16
C GLN A 185 -7.76 18.45 -14.97
N ARG A 186 -7.14 19.42 -14.29
CA ARG A 186 -7.77 20.17 -13.20
C ARG A 186 -9.05 20.89 -13.64
N HIS A 187 -9.01 21.60 -14.77
CA HIS A 187 -10.20 22.24 -15.32
C HIS A 187 -11.29 21.25 -15.71
N LEU A 188 -10.93 20.07 -16.22
CA LEU A 188 -11.89 19.02 -16.54
C LEU A 188 -12.58 18.51 -15.28
N LEU A 189 -11.82 18.26 -14.21
CA LEU A 189 -12.33 17.81 -12.93
C LEU A 189 -13.20 18.86 -12.24
N MET A 190 -12.80 20.13 -12.23
CA MET A 190 -13.63 21.22 -11.69
C MET A 190 -15.04 21.28 -12.31
N GLN A 191 -15.19 20.84 -13.57
CA GLN A 191 -16.50 20.83 -14.27
C GLN A 191 -17.30 19.54 -14.11
N LEU A 192 -16.62 18.42 -13.79
CA LEU A 192 -17.22 17.10 -13.64
C LEU A 192 -17.50 16.78 -12.18
N ASP A 193 -16.49 16.90 -11.33
CA ASP A 193 -16.50 16.60 -9.90
C ASP A 193 -15.27 17.25 -9.23
N PRO A 194 -15.40 18.45 -8.62
CA PRO A 194 -14.26 19.15 -8.02
C PRO A 194 -13.64 18.37 -6.85
N TYR A 195 -14.41 17.55 -6.13
CA TYR A 195 -13.90 16.73 -5.03
C TYR A 195 -12.96 15.62 -5.49
N GLU A 196 -12.96 15.30 -6.79
CA GLU A 196 -11.99 14.39 -7.38
C GLU A 196 -10.55 14.94 -7.31
N LEU A 197 -10.38 16.26 -7.23
CA LEU A 197 -9.07 16.88 -7.01
C LEU A 197 -8.53 16.56 -5.62
N ILE A 198 -9.37 16.63 -4.60
CA ILE A 198 -9.01 16.25 -3.22
C ILE A 198 -8.66 14.77 -3.16
N ARG A 199 -9.51 13.91 -3.76
CA ARG A 199 -9.23 12.46 -3.89
C ARG A 199 -7.84 12.21 -4.50
N THR A 200 -7.56 12.88 -5.60
CA THR A 200 -6.31 12.73 -6.35
C THR A 200 -5.10 13.16 -5.51
N GLY A 201 -5.18 14.31 -4.84
CA GLY A 201 -4.11 14.79 -3.96
C GLY A 201 -3.83 13.85 -2.80
N VAL A 202 -4.87 13.27 -2.19
CA VAL A 202 -4.72 12.26 -1.11
C VAL A 202 -4.10 10.96 -1.63
N ILE A 203 -4.50 10.49 -2.81
CA ILE A 203 -3.90 9.31 -3.44
C ILE A 203 -2.40 9.56 -3.71
N ASP A 204 -2.06 10.70 -4.32
CA ASP A 204 -0.68 11.05 -4.61
C ASP A 204 0.16 11.13 -3.34
N LEU A 205 -0.38 11.70 -2.25
CA LEU A 205 0.28 11.74 -0.95
C LEU A 205 0.61 10.34 -0.43
N PHE A 206 -0.38 9.44 -0.38
CA PHE A 206 -0.16 8.10 0.16
C PHE A 206 0.76 7.23 -0.71
N MET A 207 0.69 7.39 -2.03
CA MET A 207 1.63 6.75 -2.95
C MET A 207 3.07 7.28 -2.75
N ALA A 208 3.22 8.59 -2.53
CA ALA A 208 4.50 9.22 -2.20
C ALA A 208 5.06 8.76 -0.85
N MET A 209 4.20 8.42 0.11
CA MET A 209 4.57 7.80 1.39
C MET A 209 4.89 6.30 1.26
N GLY A 210 4.80 5.73 0.05
CA GLY A 210 5.12 4.33 -0.21
C GLY A 210 4.01 3.35 0.16
N LYS A 211 2.79 3.82 0.42
CA LYS A 211 1.63 2.93 0.60
C LYS A 211 1.23 2.27 -0.72
N ASN A 212 0.54 1.15 -0.65
CA ASN A 212 0.07 0.44 -1.84
C ASN A 212 -1.11 1.16 -2.51
N GLU A 213 -1.36 0.84 -3.78
CA GLU A 213 -2.42 1.47 -4.58
C GLU A 213 -3.80 1.32 -3.94
N HIS A 214 -4.13 0.11 -3.44
CA HIS A 214 -5.44 -0.17 -2.86
C HIS A 214 -5.73 0.75 -1.67
N PHE A 215 -4.78 0.83 -0.74
CA PHE A 215 -4.85 1.68 0.44
C PHE A 215 -4.96 3.17 0.06
N ALA A 216 -4.11 3.63 -0.86
CA ALA A 216 -4.14 5.03 -1.31
C ALA A 216 -5.49 5.40 -1.91
N ARG A 217 -6.07 4.52 -2.74
CA ARG A 217 -7.41 4.70 -3.32
C ARG A 217 -8.50 4.71 -2.26
N SER A 218 -8.49 3.78 -1.31
CA SER A 218 -9.44 3.74 -0.20
C SER A 218 -9.40 5.02 0.64
N MET A 219 -8.21 5.55 0.94
CA MET A 219 -8.08 6.83 1.65
C MET A 219 -8.53 8.02 0.80
N GLY A 220 -8.25 7.99 -0.50
CA GLY A 220 -8.74 8.99 -1.45
C GLY A 220 -10.27 9.02 -1.54
N ASP A 221 -10.92 7.86 -1.58
CA ASP A 221 -12.38 7.72 -1.62
C ASP A 221 -13.02 8.22 -0.31
N LEU A 222 -12.40 7.91 0.83
CA LEU A 222 -12.81 8.43 2.13
C LEU A 222 -12.67 9.96 2.19
N ALA A 223 -11.52 10.50 1.76
CA ALA A 223 -11.28 11.94 1.71
C ALA A 223 -12.27 12.66 0.79
N LYS A 224 -12.59 12.07 -0.37
CA LYS A 224 -13.62 12.58 -1.28
C LYS A 224 -15.00 12.66 -0.61
N THR A 225 -15.35 11.62 0.15
CA THR A 225 -16.61 11.56 0.89
C THR A 225 -16.68 12.68 1.92
N PHE A 226 -15.63 12.83 2.73
CA PHE A 226 -15.54 13.94 3.68
C PHE A 226 -15.58 15.31 3.02
N ALA A 227 -14.86 15.50 1.91
CA ALA A 227 -14.84 16.76 1.19
C ALA A 227 -16.23 17.16 0.69
N ARG A 228 -17.01 16.18 0.20
CA ARG A 228 -18.39 16.40 -0.26
C ARG A 228 -19.32 16.78 0.89
N GLU A 229 -19.27 16.04 2.00
CA GLU A 229 -20.12 16.30 3.17
C GLU A 229 -19.80 17.65 3.82
N LEU A 230 -18.52 17.99 3.91
CA LEU A 230 -18.06 19.28 4.44
C LEU A 230 -18.15 20.43 3.43
N LYS A 231 -18.50 20.14 2.16
CA LYS A 231 -18.50 21.11 1.06
C LYS A 231 -17.18 21.88 0.95
N VAL A 232 -16.05 21.15 1.02
CA VAL A 232 -14.71 21.74 0.95
C VAL A 232 -14.53 22.43 -0.41
N GLU A 233 -14.22 23.72 -0.38
CA GLU A 233 -13.94 24.50 -1.57
C GLU A 233 -12.51 24.24 -2.07
N ILE A 234 -12.35 24.22 -3.39
CA ILE A 234 -11.03 24.15 -4.02
C ILE A 234 -10.52 25.57 -4.20
N PHE A 235 -9.45 25.92 -3.48
CA PHE A 235 -8.88 27.25 -3.47
C PHE A 235 -7.46 27.25 -4.08
N ASP A 236 -7.22 28.14 -5.04
CA ASP A 236 -5.90 28.30 -5.66
C ASP A 236 -5.03 29.28 -4.85
N ASP A 237 -4.40 28.76 -3.81
CA ASP A 237 -3.57 29.52 -2.86
C ASP A 237 -2.17 29.90 -3.39
N ARG A 238 -1.94 29.75 -4.70
CA ARG A 238 -0.64 30.05 -5.33
C ARG A 238 -0.53 31.51 -5.77
N SER A 239 -1.66 32.18 -6.01
CA SER A 239 -1.70 33.55 -6.57
C SER A 239 -2.40 34.57 -5.68
N GLU A 240 -3.16 34.15 -4.67
CA GLU A 240 -3.97 35.05 -3.83
C GLU A 240 -3.54 35.04 -2.36
N ALA A 241 -3.76 36.16 -1.67
CA ALA A 241 -3.56 36.27 -0.24
C ALA A 241 -4.51 35.32 0.51
N LEU A 242 -4.01 34.60 1.52
CA LEU A 242 -4.69 33.56 2.30
C LEU A 242 -5.92 34.03 3.12
N LEU A 243 -6.42 35.25 2.90
CA LEU A 243 -7.51 35.86 3.66
C LEU A 243 -8.82 35.06 3.59
N PHE A 244 -9.00 34.22 2.57
CA PHE A 244 -10.15 33.34 2.38
C PHE A 244 -9.76 31.86 2.25
N ALA A 245 -8.59 31.48 2.79
CA ALA A 245 -8.16 30.09 2.76
C ALA A 245 -9.18 29.19 3.49
N PRO A 246 -9.39 27.95 3.01
CA PRO A 246 -10.22 26.97 3.71
C PRO A 246 -9.78 26.83 5.16
N ASN A 247 -10.72 26.56 6.08
CA ASN A 247 -10.41 26.28 7.50
C ASN A 247 -9.69 24.93 7.64
N ALA A 248 -8.42 24.93 7.25
CA ALA A 248 -7.51 23.80 7.26
C ALA A 248 -6.40 24.07 8.29
N ASN A 249 -5.85 23.00 8.85
CA ASN A 249 -4.81 23.11 9.86
C ASN A 249 -3.48 23.59 9.23
N ASP A 250 -3.08 24.83 9.49
CA ASP A 250 -1.87 25.46 8.92
C ASP A 250 -0.60 24.61 9.08
N ARG A 251 -0.47 23.91 10.21
CA ARG A 251 0.68 23.03 10.45
C ARG A 251 0.69 21.85 9.48
N LEU A 252 -0.45 21.20 9.28
CA LEU A 252 -0.57 20.11 8.30
C LEU A 252 -0.32 20.61 6.88
N VAL A 253 -0.80 21.81 6.54
CA VAL A 253 -0.56 22.44 5.24
C VAL A 253 0.93 22.63 4.99
N ASN A 254 1.64 23.16 5.97
CA ASN A 254 3.09 23.34 5.89
C ASN A 254 3.83 22.00 5.81
N GLU A 255 3.43 21.00 6.60
CA GLU A 255 3.98 19.64 6.54
C GLU A 255 3.78 19.00 5.16
N LEU A 256 2.61 19.18 4.53
CA LEU A 256 2.32 18.69 3.17
C LEU A 256 3.14 19.40 2.10
N LYS A 257 3.27 20.74 2.20
CA LYS A 257 4.07 21.55 1.27
C LYS A 257 5.55 21.23 1.35
N ALA A 258 6.08 21.04 2.56
CA ALA A 258 7.48 20.69 2.81
C ALA A 258 7.76 19.19 2.63
N PHE A 259 6.72 18.35 2.69
CA PHE A 259 6.79 16.89 2.74
C PHE A 259 7.68 16.39 3.90
N GLU A 260 7.53 17.01 5.07
CA GLU A 260 8.27 16.61 6.28
C GLU A 260 7.54 15.49 7.01
N HIS A 261 8.20 14.35 7.23
CA HIS A 261 7.66 13.23 8.03
C HIS A 261 7.59 13.54 9.55
N ALA A 262 8.02 14.73 9.97
CA ALA A 262 8.03 15.14 11.36
C ALA A 262 6.71 15.85 11.70
N GLY A 263 5.74 15.13 12.27
CA GLY A 263 4.47 15.73 12.69
C GLY A 263 3.27 14.82 12.50
N ARG A 264 2.16 15.36 12.00
CA ARG A 264 0.89 14.61 11.89
C ARG A 264 0.93 13.50 10.84
N LEU A 265 1.81 13.63 9.85
CA LEU A 265 2.09 12.54 8.88
C LEU A 265 2.69 11.29 9.52
N SER A 266 3.20 11.35 10.77
CA SER A 266 3.74 10.19 11.48
C SER A 266 2.66 9.16 11.87
N VAL A 267 1.38 9.55 11.90
CA VAL A 267 0.24 8.66 12.18
C VAL A 267 0.13 7.52 11.15
N TRP A 268 0.83 7.66 10.03
CA TRP A 268 0.87 6.70 8.93
C TRP A 268 2.22 6.01 8.78
N SER A 269 3.18 6.25 9.67
CA SER A 269 4.50 5.60 9.66
C SER A 269 4.42 4.16 10.17
#